data_AF-A0A9E0Y0G4-F1
#
_entry.id   AF-A0A9E0Y0G4-F1
#
_cell.length_a   1.000
_cell.length_b   1.000
_cell.length_c   1.000
_cell.angle_alpha   90.00
_cell.angle_beta   90.00
_cell.angle_gamma   90.00
#
_symmetry.space_group_name_H-M   'P 1'
#
loop_
_entity.id
_entity.type
_entity.pdbx_description
1 polymer ?
#
loop_
_entity_poly.entity_id
_entity_poly.type
_entity_poly.pdbx_seq_one_letter_code
_entity_poly.pdbx_strand_id
1 'polypeptide(L)'
;MKSNKLFLAILLLSIIALLHTPLPVRAQDDEDCCDDLDDECATYMSEWAKYSKMKDSLTAAMNSKQAMLNDLTSQKSSKQSAYDKLKGEFDSWAGGDLDGFRKRFADVESQINSRSGNCEDAKKKLDAITSSKARCLNEFWDRYNAMVKKYADWCLGGPVAKKCDQEYKVVKGDCLWKIAGKSSIYGNPRLWPKIWDANKNGIISGTPSTIPNPNRIYPGQVLCIPPMTDAEKQMMLNKSKGMMKTRKKKYKGDWNFDHKKKDTKKDETDVKKETPKDSKDTKKDAPKDTKKDAPKDTKKDVKKDAPKDVKKDAPKDVKKDDKKK
;
A
#
# COMPACT_ATOMS: atom_id res chain seq x y z
N MET A 1 -49.77 -25.54 -35.55
CA MET A 1 -48.97 -24.28 -35.50
C MET A 1 -47.56 -24.36 -36.12
N LYS A 2 -46.89 -25.53 -36.24
CA LYS A 2 -45.55 -25.58 -36.86
C LYS A 2 -45.56 -25.54 -38.41
N SER A 3 -46.61 -26.04 -39.05
CA SER A 3 -46.80 -26.10 -40.51
C SER A 3 -46.78 -24.74 -41.22
N ASN A 4 -47.49 -23.75 -40.70
CA ASN A 4 -47.65 -22.44 -41.36
C ASN A 4 -46.32 -21.70 -41.58
N LYS A 5 -45.31 -21.91 -40.71
CA LYS A 5 -43.98 -21.30 -40.86
C LYS A 5 -43.17 -21.92 -42.01
N LEU A 6 -43.35 -23.23 -42.24
CA LEU A 6 -42.73 -23.91 -43.39
C LEU A 6 -43.37 -23.44 -44.70
N PHE A 7 -44.71 -23.35 -44.74
CA PHE A 7 -45.44 -22.82 -45.89
C PHE A 7 -45.05 -21.38 -46.24
N LEU A 8 -44.93 -20.49 -45.25
CA LEU A 8 -44.47 -19.11 -45.47
C LEU A 8 -43.03 -19.04 -46.01
N ALA A 9 -42.12 -19.89 -45.50
CA ALA A 9 -40.74 -19.94 -46.00
C ALA A 9 -40.67 -20.45 -47.45
N ILE A 10 -41.46 -21.47 -47.80
CA ILE A 10 -41.55 -22.01 -49.18
C ILE A 10 -42.17 -20.96 -50.12
N LEU A 11 -43.23 -20.26 -49.69
CA LEU A 11 -43.85 -19.19 -50.46
C LEU A 11 -42.84 -18.07 -50.75
N LEU A 12 -42.12 -17.59 -49.73
CA LEU A 12 -41.09 -16.55 -49.89
C LEU A 12 -39.95 -17.00 -50.81
N LEU A 13 -39.48 -18.26 -50.70
CA LEU A 13 -38.47 -18.80 -51.61
C LEU A 13 -38.96 -18.89 -53.07
N SER A 14 -40.21 -19.26 -53.30
CA SER A 14 -40.80 -19.28 -54.65
C SER A 14 -40.90 -17.88 -55.28
N ILE A 15 -41.24 -16.86 -54.49
CA ILE A 15 -41.29 -15.46 -54.93
C ILE A 15 -39.88 -14.95 -55.29
N ILE A 16 -38.87 -15.27 -54.48
CA ILE A 16 -37.47 -14.88 -54.75
C ILE A 16 -36.92 -15.57 -56.01
N ALA A 17 -37.30 -16.83 -56.28
CA ALA A 17 -36.93 -17.55 -57.50
C ALA A 17 -37.55 -16.93 -58.76
N LEU A 18 -38.83 -16.53 -58.70
CA LEU A 18 -39.51 -15.80 -59.78
C LEU A 18 -38.89 -14.43 -60.08
N LEU A 19 -38.22 -13.81 -59.10
CA LEU A 19 -37.51 -12.52 -59.25
C LEU A 19 -36.04 -12.66 -59.71
N HIS A 20 -35.50 -13.87 -59.86
CA HIS A 20 -34.10 -14.11 -60.24
C HIS A 20 -33.92 -14.88 -61.56
N THR A 21 -34.99 -15.12 -62.31
CA THR A 21 -34.85 -15.53 -63.71
C THR A 21 -34.38 -14.32 -64.54
N PRO A 22 -33.21 -14.35 -65.18
CA PRO A 22 -32.82 -13.26 -66.08
C PRO A 22 -33.73 -13.33 -67.30
N LEU A 23 -34.69 -12.40 -67.40
CA LEU A 23 -35.47 -12.23 -68.61
C LEU A 23 -34.50 -11.91 -69.76
N PRO A 24 -34.54 -12.65 -70.88
CA PRO A 24 -33.79 -12.29 -72.07
C PRO A 24 -34.46 -11.04 -72.66
N VAL A 25 -34.01 -9.86 -72.21
CA VAL A 25 -34.32 -8.59 -72.85
C VAL A 25 -33.72 -8.66 -74.25
N ARG A 26 -34.54 -9.06 -75.22
CA ARG A 26 -34.30 -8.67 -76.61
C ARG A 26 -34.49 -7.16 -76.62
N ALA A 27 -33.40 -6.43 -76.82
CA ALA A 27 -33.54 -5.10 -77.39
C ALA A 27 -34.31 -5.30 -78.71
N GLN A 28 -35.39 -4.54 -78.88
CA GLN A 28 -35.77 -4.12 -80.21
C GLN A 28 -34.85 -2.96 -80.55
N ASP A 29 -34.23 -3.02 -81.72
CA ASP A 29 -33.50 -1.90 -82.29
C ASP A 29 -34.55 -0.91 -82.81
N ASP A 30 -35.12 -0.10 -81.92
CA ASP A 30 -36.09 0.94 -82.23
C ASP A 30 -35.34 2.30 -82.40
N GLU A 31 -35.53 2.91 -83.58
CA GLU A 31 -34.88 4.12 -84.12
C GLU A 31 -34.62 5.32 -83.17
N ASP A 32 -33.55 6.06 -83.47
CA ASP A 32 -33.24 7.47 -83.18
C ASP A 32 -33.86 8.12 -81.92
N CYS A 33 -33.05 8.19 -80.85
CA CYS A 33 -33.40 8.87 -79.59
C CYS A 33 -32.33 9.90 -79.15
N CYS A 34 -31.51 10.45 -80.06
CA CYS A 34 -30.44 11.42 -79.72
C CYS A 34 -30.22 12.60 -80.70
N ASP A 35 -30.69 12.53 -81.95
CA ASP A 35 -30.18 13.33 -83.09
C ASP A 35 -30.44 14.86 -83.08
N ASP A 36 -31.10 15.41 -82.04
CA ASP A 36 -31.38 16.87 -81.91
C ASP A 36 -31.20 17.39 -80.45
N LEU A 37 -30.40 16.72 -79.61
CA LEU A 37 -30.15 17.12 -78.20
C LEU A 37 -28.67 17.00 -77.76
N ASP A 38 -27.73 17.30 -78.67
CA ASP A 38 -26.29 17.03 -78.53
C ASP A 38 -25.65 17.52 -77.21
N ASP A 39 -25.87 18.78 -76.81
CA ASP A 39 -25.18 19.37 -75.64
C ASP A 39 -25.75 18.87 -74.29
N GLU A 40 -27.07 18.71 -74.16
CA GLU A 40 -27.70 18.32 -72.88
C GLU A 40 -27.56 16.81 -72.61
N CYS A 41 -27.62 15.98 -73.66
CA CYS A 41 -27.33 14.55 -73.55
C CYS A 41 -25.86 14.29 -73.18
N ALA A 42 -24.91 14.98 -73.85
CA ALA A 42 -23.49 14.85 -73.57
C ALA A 42 -23.13 15.28 -72.14
N THR A 43 -23.71 16.39 -71.65
CA THR A 43 -23.50 16.83 -70.26
C THR A 43 -24.09 15.85 -69.26
N TYR A 44 -25.30 15.33 -69.48
CA TYR A 44 -25.92 14.28 -68.64
C TYR A 44 -25.07 13.00 -68.56
N MET A 45 -24.55 12.50 -69.70
CA MET A 45 -23.62 11.36 -69.71
C MET A 45 -22.34 11.65 -68.92
N SER A 46 -21.80 12.88 -69.01
CA SER A 46 -20.65 13.29 -68.21
C SER A 46 -20.95 13.26 -66.71
N GLU A 47 -22.17 13.62 -66.29
CA GLU A 47 -22.62 13.62 -64.90
C GLU A 47 -22.80 12.20 -64.38
N TRP A 48 -23.48 11.34 -65.15
CA TRP A 48 -23.64 9.93 -64.82
C TRP A 48 -22.28 9.25 -64.64
N ALA A 49 -21.28 9.56 -65.49
CA ALA A 49 -19.92 9.08 -65.33
C ALA A 49 -19.21 9.58 -64.05
N LYS A 50 -19.53 10.79 -63.55
CA LYS A 50 -19.06 11.29 -62.24
C LYS A 50 -19.73 10.52 -61.10
N TYR A 51 -21.06 10.35 -61.14
CA TYR A 51 -21.82 9.64 -60.10
C TYR A 51 -21.47 8.14 -60.04
N SER A 52 -21.24 7.50 -61.18
CA SER A 52 -20.80 6.11 -61.26
C SER A 52 -19.42 5.91 -60.59
N LYS A 53 -18.43 6.74 -60.93
CA LYS A 53 -17.12 6.75 -60.26
C LYS A 53 -17.22 7.03 -58.76
N MET A 54 -18.12 7.92 -58.34
CA MET A 54 -18.37 8.20 -56.93
C MET A 54 -18.94 6.97 -56.20
N LYS A 55 -19.95 6.31 -56.79
CA LYS A 55 -20.54 5.06 -56.30
C LYS A 55 -19.47 3.97 -56.15
N ASP A 56 -18.64 3.75 -57.17
CA ASP A 56 -17.56 2.76 -57.14
C ASP A 56 -16.53 3.06 -56.04
N SER A 57 -16.12 4.33 -55.90
CA SER A 57 -15.19 4.74 -54.84
C SER A 57 -15.77 4.55 -53.43
N LEU A 58 -17.07 4.80 -53.25
CA LEU A 58 -17.78 4.59 -52.00
C LEU A 58 -17.92 3.09 -51.70
N THR A 59 -18.25 2.27 -52.70
CA THR A 59 -18.30 0.81 -52.59
C THR A 59 -16.94 0.23 -52.23
N ALA A 60 -15.85 0.69 -52.87
CA ALA A 60 -14.48 0.31 -52.52
C ALA A 60 -14.11 0.70 -51.08
N ALA A 61 -14.48 1.92 -50.64
CA ALA A 61 -14.27 2.38 -49.28
C ALA A 61 -15.08 1.58 -48.24
N MET A 62 -16.31 1.18 -48.57
CA MET A 62 -17.14 0.31 -47.73
C MET A 62 -16.55 -1.11 -47.62
N ASN A 63 -16.13 -1.70 -48.74
CA ASN A 63 -15.48 -3.01 -48.76
C ASN A 63 -14.16 -3.01 -47.98
N SER A 64 -13.36 -1.94 -48.11
CA SER A 64 -12.14 -1.75 -47.31
C SER A 64 -12.44 -1.66 -45.81
N LYS A 65 -13.45 -0.88 -45.40
CA LYS A 65 -13.88 -0.80 -43.99
C LYS A 65 -14.40 -2.13 -43.46
N GLN A 66 -15.13 -2.89 -44.27
CA GLN A 66 -15.61 -4.22 -43.88
C GLN A 66 -14.46 -5.21 -43.72
N ALA A 67 -13.45 -5.16 -44.60
CA ALA A 67 -12.23 -5.97 -44.44
C ALA A 67 -11.49 -5.62 -43.13
N MET A 68 -11.37 -4.34 -42.79
CA MET A 68 -10.77 -3.90 -41.51
C MET A 68 -11.59 -4.35 -40.28
N LEU A 69 -12.93 -4.35 -40.36
CA LEU A 69 -13.79 -4.88 -39.29
C LEU A 69 -13.63 -6.40 -39.12
N ASN A 70 -13.52 -7.14 -40.23
CA ASN A 70 -13.31 -8.59 -40.23
C ASN A 70 -11.92 -8.95 -39.65
N ASP A 71 -10.86 -8.22 -40.03
CA ASP A 71 -9.52 -8.37 -39.43
C ASP A 71 -9.54 -8.04 -37.94
N LEU A 72 -10.07 -6.89 -37.53
CA LEU A 72 -10.10 -6.48 -36.12
C LEU A 72 -10.90 -7.47 -35.25
N THR A 73 -11.96 -8.07 -35.80
CA THR A 73 -12.73 -9.14 -35.15
C THR A 73 -11.91 -10.43 -35.02
N SER A 74 -11.13 -10.78 -36.04
CA SER A 74 -10.23 -11.94 -36.05
C SER A 74 -9.04 -11.76 -35.09
N GLN A 75 -8.47 -10.55 -35.03
CA GLN A 75 -7.48 -10.18 -34.02
C GLN A 75 -8.05 -10.24 -32.61
N LYS A 76 -9.29 -9.79 -32.40
CA LYS A 76 -9.96 -9.82 -31.09
C LYS A 76 -10.19 -11.25 -30.62
N SER A 77 -10.72 -12.13 -31.47
CA SER A 77 -10.93 -13.54 -31.11
C SER A 77 -9.60 -14.27 -30.85
N SER A 78 -8.58 -14.07 -31.70
CA SER A 78 -7.24 -14.62 -31.50
C SER A 78 -6.62 -14.17 -30.16
N LYS A 79 -6.67 -12.88 -29.83
CA LYS A 79 -6.19 -12.33 -28.56
C LYS A 79 -6.99 -12.83 -27.35
N GLN A 80 -8.30 -13.03 -27.50
CA GLN A 80 -9.16 -13.61 -26.47
C GLN A 80 -8.78 -15.07 -26.19
N SER A 81 -8.65 -15.92 -27.22
CA SER A 81 -8.23 -17.32 -27.05
C SER A 81 -6.81 -17.45 -26.45
N ALA A 82 -5.90 -16.54 -26.78
CA ALA A 82 -4.59 -16.48 -26.16
C ALA A 82 -4.66 -16.09 -24.66
N TYR A 83 -5.51 -15.13 -24.30
CA TYR A 83 -5.76 -14.76 -22.91
C TYR A 83 -6.41 -15.91 -22.12
N ASP A 84 -7.44 -16.56 -22.67
CA ASP A 84 -8.16 -17.65 -22.00
C ASP A 84 -7.25 -18.87 -21.76
N LYS A 85 -6.35 -19.17 -22.72
CA LYS A 85 -5.30 -20.17 -22.56
C LYS A 85 -4.33 -19.80 -21.43
N LEU A 86 -3.76 -18.59 -21.45
CA LEU A 86 -2.83 -18.12 -20.42
C LEU A 86 -3.49 -18.08 -19.04
N LYS A 87 -4.77 -17.72 -18.96
CA LYS A 87 -5.56 -17.76 -17.72
C LYS A 87 -5.72 -19.20 -17.22
N GLY A 88 -6.03 -20.16 -18.08
CA GLY A 88 -6.13 -21.57 -17.71
C GLY A 88 -4.81 -22.16 -17.21
N GLU A 89 -3.70 -21.84 -17.86
CA GLU A 89 -2.34 -22.23 -17.42
C GLU A 89 -1.98 -21.59 -16.07
N PHE A 90 -2.31 -20.32 -15.87
CA PHE A 90 -2.07 -19.59 -14.63
C PHE A 90 -2.95 -20.06 -13.45
N ASP A 91 -4.24 -20.27 -13.68
CA ASP A 91 -5.17 -20.82 -12.67
C ASP A 91 -4.70 -22.22 -12.27
N SER A 92 -4.32 -23.08 -13.23
CA SER A 92 -3.75 -24.41 -12.96
C SER A 92 -2.51 -24.34 -12.06
N TRP A 93 -1.57 -23.42 -12.35
CA TRP A 93 -0.38 -23.20 -11.52
C TRP A 93 -0.71 -22.69 -10.11
N ALA A 94 -1.70 -21.79 -9.98
CA ALA A 94 -2.11 -21.17 -8.73
C ALA A 94 -2.90 -22.11 -7.79
N GLY A 95 -3.57 -23.13 -8.35
CA GLY A 95 -4.36 -24.13 -7.60
C GLY A 95 -5.83 -24.28 -8.03
N GLY A 96 -6.17 -23.90 -9.27
CA GLY A 96 -7.48 -24.05 -9.90
C GLY A 96 -8.52 -23.00 -9.51
N ASP A 97 -8.63 -22.67 -8.21
CA ASP A 97 -9.65 -21.76 -7.68
C ASP A 97 -9.05 -20.45 -7.13
N LEU A 98 -8.61 -19.58 -8.05
CA LEU A 98 -8.07 -18.26 -7.68
C LEU A 98 -9.14 -17.31 -7.15
N ASP A 99 -10.36 -17.32 -7.70
CA ASP A 99 -11.42 -16.39 -7.30
C ASP A 99 -12.10 -16.79 -5.98
N GLY A 100 -12.18 -18.08 -5.67
CA GLY A 100 -12.47 -18.54 -4.31
C GLY A 100 -11.31 -18.28 -3.35
N PHE A 101 -10.05 -18.32 -3.80
CA PHE A 101 -8.92 -17.91 -2.98
C PHE A 101 -8.97 -16.41 -2.64
N ARG A 102 -9.30 -15.52 -3.61
CA ARG A 102 -9.57 -14.09 -3.36
C ARG A 102 -10.59 -13.89 -2.24
N LYS A 103 -11.71 -14.62 -2.30
CA LYS A 103 -12.79 -14.55 -1.30
C LYS A 103 -12.35 -15.05 0.07
N ARG A 104 -11.71 -16.23 0.14
CA ARG A 104 -11.16 -16.80 1.38
C ARG A 104 -10.11 -15.88 2.01
N PHE A 105 -9.24 -15.29 1.20
CA PHE A 105 -8.23 -14.33 1.66
C PHE A 105 -8.88 -13.08 2.27
N ALA A 106 -9.86 -12.49 1.60
CA ALA A 106 -10.56 -11.30 2.07
C ALA A 106 -11.34 -11.54 3.37
N ASP A 107 -11.97 -12.70 3.54
CA ASP A 107 -12.63 -13.11 4.78
C ASP A 107 -11.64 -13.17 5.96
N VAL A 108 -10.49 -13.84 5.77
CA VAL A 108 -9.44 -13.99 6.80
C VAL A 108 -8.79 -12.65 7.13
N GLU A 109 -8.50 -11.83 6.12
CA GLU A 109 -7.95 -10.49 6.31
C GLU A 109 -8.93 -9.58 7.05
N SER A 110 -10.24 -9.64 6.73
CA SER A 110 -11.30 -8.93 7.43
C SER A 110 -11.43 -9.39 8.88
N GLN A 111 -11.44 -10.70 9.13
CA GLN A 111 -11.54 -11.29 10.47
C GLN A 111 -10.36 -10.84 11.36
N ILE A 112 -9.13 -10.86 10.83
CA ILE A 112 -7.91 -10.44 11.54
C ILE A 112 -7.85 -8.92 11.73
N ASN A 113 -8.30 -8.13 10.75
CA ASN A 113 -8.39 -6.67 10.88
C ASN A 113 -9.41 -6.24 11.95
N SER A 114 -10.57 -6.90 11.98
CA SER A 114 -11.67 -6.61 12.93
C SER A 114 -11.50 -7.29 14.29
N ARG A 115 -10.56 -8.24 14.42
CA ARG A 115 -10.32 -9.06 15.63
C ARG A 115 -11.58 -9.82 16.06
N SER A 116 -12.30 -10.39 15.10
CA SER A 116 -13.62 -11.01 15.32
C SER A 116 -13.57 -12.55 15.42
N GLY A 117 -14.35 -13.11 16.35
CA GLY A 117 -14.40 -14.56 16.60
C GLY A 117 -13.17 -15.10 17.35
N ASN A 118 -12.93 -16.42 17.23
CA ASN A 118 -11.84 -17.09 17.92
C ASN A 118 -10.51 -17.04 17.12
N CYS A 119 -9.43 -16.79 17.83
CA CYS A 119 -8.05 -16.85 17.35
C CYS A 119 -7.61 -18.21 16.80
N GLU A 120 -8.19 -19.31 17.28
CA GLU A 120 -7.90 -20.66 16.78
C GLU A 120 -8.53 -20.91 15.41
N ASP A 121 -9.73 -20.37 15.17
CA ASP A 121 -10.40 -20.49 13.86
C ASP A 121 -9.78 -19.55 12.84
N ALA A 122 -9.41 -18.33 13.26
CA ALA A 122 -8.56 -17.44 12.47
C ALA A 122 -7.22 -18.13 12.09
N LYS A 123 -6.63 -18.93 13.00
CA LYS A 123 -5.45 -19.75 12.71
C LYS A 123 -5.72 -20.79 11.62
N LYS A 124 -6.75 -21.63 11.78
CA LYS A 124 -7.10 -22.70 10.81
C LYS A 124 -7.27 -22.12 9.40
N LYS A 125 -7.96 -20.98 9.27
CA LYS A 125 -8.12 -20.31 7.98
C LYS A 125 -6.78 -19.71 7.47
N LEU A 126 -5.97 -19.11 8.33
CA LEU A 126 -4.65 -18.56 7.95
C LEU A 126 -3.66 -19.65 7.52
N ASP A 127 -3.68 -20.82 8.16
CA ASP A 127 -2.88 -21.98 7.77
C ASP A 127 -3.33 -22.54 6.40
N ALA A 128 -4.64 -22.55 6.11
CA ALA A 128 -5.17 -22.88 4.79
C ALA A 128 -4.76 -21.85 3.70
N ILE A 129 -4.74 -20.55 4.02
CA ILE A 129 -4.19 -19.51 3.12
C ILE A 129 -2.68 -19.71 2.93
N THR A 130 -1.95 -20.06 3.99
CA THR A 130 -0.49 -20.28 3.97
C THR A 130 -0.10 -21.45 3.06
N SER A 131 -0.92 -22.50 3.06
CA SER A 131 -0.75 -23.72 2.26
C SER A 131 -0.98 -23.54 0.75
N SER A 132 -1.63 -22.46 0.33
CA SER A 132 -1.90 -22.20 -1.09
C SER A 132 -0.72 -21.53 -1.81
N LYS A 133 -0.44 -21.96 -3.05
CA LYS A 133 0.54 -21.33 -3.94
C LYS A 133 0.13 -19.90 -4.33
N ALA A 134 -1.17 -19.64 -4.49
CA ALA A 134 -1.70 -18.33 -4.87
C ALA A 134 -1.28 -17.20 -3.91
N ARG A 135 -0.98 -17.51 -2.65
CA ARG A 135 -0.42 -16.58 -1.66
C ARG A 135 0.85 -15.85 -2.13
N CYS A 136 1.64 -16.48 -3.00
CA CYS A 136 2.90 -15.93 -3.50
C CYS A 136 2.72 -14.92 -4.66
N LEU A 137 1.49 -14.66 -5.11
CA LEU A 137 1.20 -13.62 -6.09
C LEU A 137 1.32 -12.23 -5.46
N ASN A 138 1.85 -11.26 -6.23
CA ASN A 138 2.09 -9.89 -5.77
C ASN A 138 0.84 -9.20 -5.18
N GLU A 139 -0.36 -9.55 -5.66
CA GLU A 139 -1.64 -9.02 -5.17
C GLU A 139 -2.02 -9.45 -3.74
N PHE A 140 -1.39 -10.52 -3.23
CA PHE A 140 -1.58 -11.05 -1.88
C PHE A 140 -0.34 -10.93 -1.01
N TRP A 141 0.87 -10.97 -1.56
CA TRP A 141 2.11 -11.12 -0.81
C TRP A 141 2.26 -10.12 0.35
N ASP A 142 2.19 -8.82 0.08
CA ASP A 142 2.37 -7.78 1.11
C ASP A 142 1.20 -7.76 2.11
N ARG A 143 -0.02 -8.00 1.62
CA ARG A 143 -1.22 -8.13 2.45
C ARG A 143 -1.14 -9.34 3.38
N TYR A 144 -0.63 -10.46 2.90
CA TYR A 144 -0.40 -11.68 3.69
C TYR A 144 0.62 -11.41 4.80
N ASN A 145 1.76 -10.80 4.47
CA ASN A 145 2.77 -10.46 5.46
C ASN A 145 2.24 -9.49 6.54
N ALA A 146 1.44 -8.50 6.14
CA ALA A 146 0.75 -7.60 7.07
C ALA A 146 -0.34 -8.32 7.90
N MET A 147 -1.07 -9.28 7.30
CA MET A 147 -2.12 -10.08 7.94
C MET A 147 -1.53 -11.04 8.97
N VAL A 148 -0.44 -11.77 8.66
CA VAL A 148 0.28 -12.62 9.62
C VAL A 148 0.78 -11.81 10.81
N LYS A 149 1.32 -10.60 10.56
CA LYS A 149 1.74 -9.70 11.65
C LYS A 149 0.55 -9.30 12.54
N LYS A 150 -0.57 -8.88 11.94
CA LYS A 150 -1.80 -8.52 12.68
C LYS A 150 -2.40 -9.70 13.44
N TYR A 151 -2.31 -10.92 12.89
CA TYR A 151 -2.71 -12.14 13.57
C TYR A 151 -1.84 -12.39 14.80
N ALA A 152 -0.52 -12.25 14.68
CA ALA A 152 0.36 -12.31 15.85
C ALA A 152 0.00 -11.21 16.87
N ASP A 153 -0.18 -9.95 16.43
CA ASP A 153 -0.55 -8.79 17.27
C ASP A 153 -1.89 -8.96 18.02
N TRP A 154 -2.81 -9.77 17.50
CA TRP A 154 -4.10 -10.07 18.12
C TRP A 154 -4.06 -11.34 18.98
N CYS A 155 -3.56 -12.44 18.43
CA CYS A 155 -3.73 -13.79 18.99
C CYS A 155 -2.50 -14.35 19.71
N LEU A 156 -1.32 -13.75 19.50
CA LEU A 156 -0.07 -14.14 20.15
C LEU A 156 0.53 -13.01 21.01
N GLY A 157 -0.11 -11.84 21.11
CA GLY A 157 0.45 -10.66 21.80
C GLY A 157 1.49 -9.87 20.98
N GLY A 158 1.64 -10.19 19.70
CA GLY A 158 2.47 -9.47 18.72
C GLY A 158 3.92 -9.93 18.65
N PRO A 159 4.85 -9.06 18.20
CA PRO A 159 6.28 -9.34 18.22
C PRO A 159 6.88 -9.45 19.64
N VAL A 160 6.04 -9.39 20.68
CA VAL A 160 6.34 -9.99 21.97
C VAL A 160 5.20 -10.94 22.37
N ALA A 161 5.15 -12.09 21.71
CA ALA A 161 4.62 -13.32 22.30
C ALA A 161 5.48 -13.66 23.51
N LYS A 162 5.14 -13.00 24.62
CA LYS A 162 5.92 -12.97 25.85
C LYS A 162 5.98 -14.38 26.44
N LYS A 163 7.12 -15.04 26.27
CA LYS A 163 7.63 -15.86 27.37
C LYS A 163 7.85 -14.92 28.56
N CYS A 164 6.93 -14.90 29.51
CA CYS A 164 7.17 -14.38 30.84
C CYS A 164 7.54 -15.58 31.71
N ASP A 165 8.84 -15.90 31.76
CA ASP A 165 9.31 -16.99 32.63
C ASP A 165 9.12 -16.61 34.10
N GLN A 166 9.02 -15.31 34.39
CA GLN A 166 8.72 -14.78 35.72
C GLN A 166 7.93 -13.45 35.61
N GLU A 167 7.02 -13.23 36.56
CA GLU A 167 6.34 -11.94 36.75
C GLU A 167 6.99 -11.14 37.88
N TYR A 168 6.99 -9.81 37.79
CA TYR A 168 7.52 -8.95 38.85
C TYR A 168 6.59 -7.77 39.17
N LYS A 169 6.10 -7.73 40.41
CA LYS A 169 5.27 -6.63 40.93
C LYS A 169 6.17 -5.48 41.41
N VAL A 170 6.04 -4.30 40.78
CA VAL A 170 6.82 -3.09 41.08
C VAL A 170 6.50 -2.58 42.48
N VAL A 171 7.55 -2.32 43.29
CA VAL A 171 7.43 -1.75 44.64
C VAL A 171 7.82 -0.27 44.63
N LYS A 172 7.34 0.51 45.60
CA LYS A 172 7.68 1.94 45.76
C LYS A 172 9.20 2.12 45.85
N GLY A 173 9.78 2.83 44.87
CA GLY A 173 11.22 3.08 44.78
C GLY A 173 12.01 2.13 43.89
N ASP A 174 11.37 1.11 43.28
CA ASP A 174 11.96 0.38 42.16
C ASP A 174 12.11 1.27 40.91
N CYS A 175 13.05 0.91 40.04
CA CYS A 175 13.13 1.34 38.65
C CYS A 175 13.64 0.16 37.82
N LEU A 176 13.46 0.15 36.50
CA LEU A 176 13.85 -0.99 35.65
C LEU A 176 15.33 -1.40 35.83
N TRP A 177 16.21 -0.43 36.11
CA TRP A 177 17.63 -0.64 36.45
C TRP A 177 17.83 -1.43 37.75
N LYS A 178 17.10 -1.11 38.81
CA LYS A 178 17.11 -1.86 40.08
C LYS A 178 16.51 -3.25 39.90
N ILE A 179 15.42 -3.38 39.14
CA ILE A 179 14.73 -4.65 38.88
C ILE A 179 15.66 -5.62 38.14
N ALA A 180 16.26 -5.21 37.02
CA ALA A 180 17.28 -6.00 36.31
C ALA A 180 18.52 -6.34 37.16
N GLY A 181 18.81 -5.53 38.18
CA GLY A 181 19.89 -5.74 39.13
C GLY A 181 19.65 -6.85 40.16
N LYS A 182 18.39 -7.28 40.39
CA LYS A 182 18.08 -8.32 41.40
C LYS A 182 18.61 -9.67 40.91
N SER A 183 19.26 -10.43 41.80
CA SER A 183 19.84 -11.75 41.52
C SER A 183 18.79 -12.77 41.06
N SER A 184 17.58 -12.67 41.60
CA SER A 184 16.38 -13.44 41.20
C SER A 184 15.74 -13.00 39.87
N ILE A 185 16.36 -12.08 39.13
CA ILE A 185 15.87 -11.58 37.84
C ILE A 185 16.96 -11.78 36.78
N TYR A 186 18.00 -10.93 36.77
CA TYR A 186 19.16 -11.10 35.89
C TYR A 186 20.52 -10.88 36.58
N GLY A 187 20.55 -10.36 37.81
CA GLY A 187 21.79 -10.01 38.52
C GLY A 187 22.65 -8.93 37.84
N ASN A 188 22.12 -8.20 36.85
CA ASN A 188 22.87 -7.23 36.06
C ASN A 188 21.99 -6.04 35.67
N PRO A 189 22.12 -4.88 36.35
CA PRO A 189 21.31 -3.69 36.11
C PRO A 189 21.27 -3.21 34.65
N ARG A 190 22.32 -3.49 33.85
CA ARG A 190 22.39 -3.08 32.43
C ARG A 190 21.34 -3.74 31.53
N LEU A 191 20.66 -4.78 32.00
CA LEU A 191 19.67 -5.55 31.23
C LEU A 191 18.24 -5.01 31.36
N TRP A 192 18.07 -3.85 32.01
CA TRP A 192 16.80 -3.13 32.07
C TRP A 192 16.11 -2.89 30.71
N PRO A 193 16.81 -2.68 29.57
CA PRO A 193 16.14 -2.48 28.29
C PRO A 193 15.34 -3.71 27.86
N LYS A 194 15.83 -4.94 28.16
CA LYS A 194 15.11 -6.20 27.86
C LYS A 194 13.77 -6.30 28.61
N ILE A 195 13.67 -5.69 29.81
CA ILE A 195 12.41 -5.56 30.55
C ILE A 195 11.51 -4.50 29.91
N TRP A 196 12.07 -3.35 29.50
CA TRP A 196 11.30 -2.30 28.83
C TRP A 196 10.75 -2.75 27.48
N ASP A 197 11.58 -3.35 26.63
CA ASP A 197 11.21 -3.79 25.28
C ASP A 197 10.08 -4.82 25.30
N ALA A 198 10.02 -5.68 26.32
CA ALA A 198 8.90 -6.58 26.55
C ALA A 198 7.62 -5.83 26.99
N ASN A 199 7.73 -4.82 27.86
CA ASN A 199 6.58 -4.23 28.55
C ASN A 199 6.09 -2.87 28.02
N LYS A 200 6.81 -2.26 27.07
CA LYS A 200 6.48 -0.94 26.51
C LYS A 200 5.09 -0.87 25.88
N ASN A 201 4.70 -1.91 25.15
CA ASN A 201 3.40 -2.00 24.45
C ASN A 201 2.28 -2.63 25.30
N GLY A 202 2.57 -3.04 26.55
CA GLY A 202 1.60 -3.70 27.43
C GLY A 202 2.29 -4.34 28.64
N ILE A 203 1.72 -4.20 29.83
CA ILE A 203 2.13 -4.92 31.06
C ILE A 203 1.19 -6.10 31.34
N ILE A 204 1.44 -6.87 32.41
CA ILE A 204 0.58 -8.01 32.76
C ILE A 204 -0.66 -7.52 33.52
N SER A 205 -0.48 -6.66 34.54
CA SER A 205 -1.59 -5.99 35.22
C SER A 205 -1.14 -4.68 35.90
N GLY A 206 -2.11 -3.82 36.22
CA GLY A 206 -1.89 -2.51 36.86
C GLY A 206 -2.07 -1.32 35.90
N THR A 207 -1.92 -0.11 36.45
CA THR A 207 -2.23 1.16 35.77
C THR A 207 -1.01 2.09 35.80
N PRO A 208 -0.62 2.74 34.69
CA PRO A 208 -1.12 2.54 33.32
C PRO A 208 -0.76 1.16 32.77
N SER A 209 -1.52 0.68 31.78
CA SER A 209 -1.36 -0.64 31.16
C SER A 209 -0.19 -0.76 30.18
N THR A 210 0.55 0.33 29.92
CA THR A 210 1.71 0.40 29.00
C THR A 210 2.84 1.24 29.61
N ILE A 211 4.06 1.08 29.09
CA ILE A 211 5.25 1.81 29.58
C ILE A 211 5.93 2.52 28.39
N PRO A 212 5.36 3.60 27.85
CA PRO A 212 5.94 4.33 26.72
C PRO A 212 7.27 5.03 27.05
N ASN A 213 7.55 5.28 28.35
CA ASN A 213 8.81 5.86 28.81
C ASN A 213 9.45 4.94 29.86
N PRO A 214 10.69 4.43 29.65
CA PRO A 214 11.32 3.46 30.55
C PRO A 214 11.60 3.98 31.97
N ASN A 215 11.65 5.30 32.15
CA ASN A 215 11.87 5.93 33.45
C ASN A 215 10.56 6.13 34.24
N ARG A 216 9.39 5.74 33.70
CA ARG A 216 8.08 5.88 34.34
C ARG A 216 7.43 4.52 34.57
N ILE A 217 7.74 3.92 35.71
CA ILE A 217 7.03 2.75 36.24
C ILE A 217 6.37 3.11 37.59
N TYR A 218 5.27 2.44 37.91
CA TYR A 218 4.39 2.77 39.03
C TYR A 218 4.24 1.58 39.98
N PRO A 219 4.19 1.80 41.31
CA PRO A 219 3.99 0.71 42.27
C PRO A 219 2.70 -0.05 41.99
N GLY A 220 2.75 -1.39 42.10
CA GLY A 220 1.62 -2.26 41.81
C GLY A 220 1.49 -2.73 40.35
N GLN A 221 2.21 -2.12 39.39
CA GLN A 221 2.34 -2.69 38.04
C GLN A 221 3.02 -4.07 38.11
N VAL A 222 2.51 -5.04 37.37
CA VAL A 222 3.11 -6.38 37.21
C VAL A 222 3.76 -6.46 35.83
N LEU A 223 5.09 -6.60 35.83
CA LEU A 223 5.93 -6.62 34.63
C LEU A 223 6.29 -8.05 34.24
N CYS A 224 6.34 -8.30 32.94
CA CYS A 224 6.92 -9.51 32.38
C CYS A 224 8.45 -9.47 32.45
N ILE A 225 9.07 -10.52 33.00
CA ILE A 225 10.51 -10.76 32.88
C ILE A 225 10.73 -11.84 31.81
N PRO A 226 11.26 -11.49 30.62
CA PRO A 226 11.51 -12.48 29.58
C PRO A 226 12.73 -13.39 29.89
N PRO A 227 12.76 -14.61 29.31
CA PRO A 227 13.86 -15.55 29.43
C PRO A 227 15.22 -14.92 29.14
N MET A 228 16.25 -15.46 29.79
CA MET A 228 17.63 -15.23 29.41
C MET A 228 18.42 -16.50 29.63
N THR A 229 19.08 -17.00 28.59
CA THR A 229 20.01 -18.12 28.72
C THR A 229 21.18 -17.71 29.62
N ASP A 230 21.74 -18.64 30.40
CA ASP A 230 22.88 -18.30 31.27
C ASP A 230 24.12 -17.90 30.47
N ALA A 231 24.24 -18.37 29.21
CA ALA A 231 25.21 -17.88 28.24
C ALA A 231 25.05 -16.36 27.97
N GLU A 232 23.83 -15.88 27.65
CA GLU A 232 23.57 -14.44 27.49
C GLU A 232 23.91 -13.66 28.78
N LYS A 233 23.50 -14.17 29.96
CA LYS A 233 23.77 -13.52 31.26
C LYS A 233 25.27 -13.34 31.46
N GLN A 234 26.05 -14.41 31.24
CA GLN A 234 27.51 -14.40 31.39
C GLN A 234 28.21 -13.51 30.35
N MET A 235 27.81 -13.56 29.07
CA MET A 235 28.37 -12.70 28.02
C MET A 235 28.19 -11.21 28.35
N MET A 236 26.98 -10.82 28.77
CA MET A 236 26.68 -9.44 29.15
C MET A 236 27.41 -9.00 30.43
N LEU A 237 27.56 -9.91 31.41
CA LEU A 237 28.35 -9.66 32.61
C LEU A 237 29.84 -9.47 32.26
N ASN A 238 30.41 -10.33 31.41
CA ASN A 238 31.81 -10.26 30.99
C ASN A 238 32.11 -9.01 30.14
N LYS A 239 31.19 -8.60 29.26
CA LYS A 239 31.26 -7.30 28.55
C LYS A 239 31.33 -6.13 29.53
N SER A 240 30.56 -6.17 30.62
CA SER A 240 30.60 -5.14 31.66
C SER A 240 31.90 -5.15 32.49
N LYS A 241 32.45 -6.33 32.81
CA LYS A 241 33.74 -6.51 33.49
C LYS A 241 34.91 -6.01 32.61
N GLY A 242 34.87 -6.27 31.30
CA GLY A 242 35.84 -5.76 30.33
C GLY A 242 35.88 -4.23 30.30
N MET A 243 34.71 -3.58 30.22
CA MET A 243 34.59 -2.12 30.27
C MET A 243 35.11 -1.50 31.58
N MET A 244 34.94 -2.20 32.71
CA MET A 244 35.55 -1.80 33.98
C MET A 244 37.08 -1.93 33.98
N LYS A 245 37.64 -2.98 33.37
CA LYS A 245 39.10 -3.14 33.22
C LYS A 245 39.71 -2.02 32.36
N THR A 246 39.12 -1.66 31.23
CA THR A 246 39.62 -0.54 30.39
C THR A 246 39.44 0.82 31.07
N ARG A 247 38.35 1.07 31.80
CA ARG A 247 38.23 2.28 32.65
C ARG A 247 39.32 2.35 33.71
N LYS A 248 39.60 1.25 34.43
CA LYS A 248 40.69 1.20 35.41
C LYS A 248 42.07 1.40 34.77
N LYS A 249 42.32 0.88 33.56
CA LYS A 249 43.56 1.16 32.82
C LYS A 249 43.68 2.64 32.42
N LYS A 250 42.59 3.28 31.95
CA LYS A 250 42.59 4.72 31.62
C LYS A 250 42.80 5.64 32.84
N TYR A 251 42.37 5.23 34.02
CA TYR A 251 42.66 5.94 35.29
C TYR A 251 44.01 5.56 35.94
N LYS A 252 44.77 4.62 35.34
CA LYS A 252 46.15 4.26 35.74
C LYS A 252 47.21 4.70 34.73
N GLY A 253 46.83 5.39 33.65
CA GLY A 253 47.76 6.19 32.86
C GLY A 253 47.94 7.55 33.52
N ASP A 254 49.16 8.10 33.47
CA ASP A 254 49.52 9.31 34.20
C ASP A 254 48.62 10.51 33.90
N TRP A 255 48.06 11.08 34.96
CA TRP A 255 47.56 12.45 34.99
C TRP A 255 48.64 13.37 35.55
N ASN A 256 49.79 13.40 34.87
CA ASN A 256 50.89 14.31 35.21
C ASN A 256 50.53 15.74 34.75
N PHE A 257 49.58 16.35 35.44
CA PHE A 257 49.20 17.74 35.21
C PHE A 257 50.27 18.64 35.82
N ASP A 258 51.18 19.12 34.97
CA ASP A 258 52.40 19.81 35.35
C ASP A 258 52.09 21.18 35.99
N HIS A 259 52.00 21.19 37.32
CA HIS A 259 51.69 22.38 38.13
C HIS A 259 52.88 23.33 38.22
N LYS A 260 53.30 23.86 37.07
CA LYS A 260 54.30 24.93 36.97
C LYS A 260 53.73 26.22 37.56
N LYS A 261 53.92 26.41 38.86
CA LYS A 261 53.58 27.64 39.58
C LYS A 261 54.16 28.83 38.82
N LYS A 262 53.29 29.76 38.42
CA LYS A 262 53.70 31.09 37.97
C LYS A 262 53.62 32.01 39.17
N ASP A 263 54.71 32.07 39.92
CA ASP A 263 54.79 32.94 41.09
C ASP A 263 54.57 34.40 40.66
N THR A 264 53.53 35.01 41.22
CA THR A 264 53.21 36.43 41.06
C THR A 264 52.88 36.97 42.45
N LYS A 265 53.26 38.22 42.74
CA LYS A 265 53.44 38.70 44.12
C LYS A 265 52.16 38.69 44.99
N LYS A 266 52.44 38.56 46.29
CA LYS A 266 51.56 38.79 47.43
C LYS A 266 51.58 40.28 47.81
N ASP A 267 50.39 40.85 47.98
CA ASP A 267 50.03 41.98 48.86
C ASP A 267 48.58 41.63 49.32
N GLU A 268 48.22 41.39 50.59
CA GLU A 268 48.08 42.33 51.72
C GLU A 268 47.18 43.53 51.35
N THR A 269 45.98 43.78 51.92
CA THR A 269 45.23 43.28 53.11
C THR A 269 43.75 42.96 52.70
N ASP A 270 42.72 42.63 53.51
CA ASP A 270 42.35 43.01 54.90
C ASP A 270 41.36 42.01 55.57
N VAL A 271 40.75 42.40 56.71
CA VAL A 271 40.30 41.52 57.82
C VAL A 271 38.81 41.69 58.19
N LYS A 272 38.18 40.63 58.79
CA LYS A 272 36.84 40.60 59.49
C LYS A 272 35.58 40.70 58.58
N LYS A 273 34.36 40.25 58.96
CA LYS A 273 33.85 39.31 60.01
C LYS A 273 32.40 38.84 59.65
N GLU A 274 31.95 37.76 60.28
CA GLU A 274 30.56 37.43 60.74
C GLU A 274 29.29 37.53 59.84
N THR A 275 28.53 36.43 59.85
CA THR A 275 27.05 36.31 59.67
C THR A 275 26.30 36.71 60.97
N PRO A 276 24.96 36.95 61.06
CA PRO A 276 23.89 36.35 60.22
C PRO A 276 22.54 37.13 60.00
N LYS A 277 21.65 36.52 59.18
CA LYS A 277 20.16 36.44 59.29
C LYS A 277 19.21 37.66 59.15
N ASP A 278 17.99 37.33 58.69
CA ASP A 278 16.67 38.00 58.86
C ASP A 278 16.48 39.42 58.25
N SER A 279 15.29 39.93 57.89
CA SER A 279 14.03 39.30 57.39
C SER A 279 13.03 40.32 56.79
N LYS A 280 12.11 39.86 55.90
CA LYS A 280 10.70 40.31 55.73
C LYS A 280 10.35 41.63 54.98
N ASP A 281 9.09 41.66 54.49
CA ASP A 281 8.24 42.80 54.00
C ASP A 281 8.63 43.53 52.69
N THR A 282 7.71 44.08 51.86
CA THR A 282 6.24 44.27 51.95
C THR A 282 5.53 44.13 50.57
N LYS A 283 4.19 43.94 50.55
CA LYS A 283 3.30 44.11 49.38
C LYS A 283 2.90 45.57 49.13
N LYS A 284 2.55 45.92 47.87
CA LYS A 284 1.39 46.77 47.46
C LYS A 284 1.31 46.92 45.93
N ASP A 285 0.18 47.13 45.24
CA ASP A 285 -1.21 46.60 45.36
C ASP A 285 -1.88 46.68 43.94
N ALA A 286 -3.13 46.22 43.79
CA ALA A 286 -3.92 46.19 42.54
C ALA A 286 -4.89 47.42 42.45
N PRO A 287 -6.08 47.47 41.77
CA PRO A 287 -6.80 46.51 40.89
C PRO A 287 -7.63 47.07 39.67
N LYS A 288 -8.21 46.15 38.86
CA LYS A 288 -9.56 46.19 38.18
C LYS A 288 -9.93 47.30 37.16
N ASP A 289 -10.90 47.16 36.25
CA ASP A 289 -11.82 46.10 35.72
C ASP A 289 -12.03 46.43 34.18
N THR A 290 -12.93 45.98 33.28
CA THR A 290 -14.21 45.22 33.24
C THR A 290 -14.52 44.67 31.81
N LYS A 291 -15.61 43.89 31.64
CA LYS A 291 -16.68 43.84 30.57
C LYS A 291 -16.51 44.65 29.23
N LYS A 292 -17.05 44.27 28.03
CA LYS A 292 -18.01 43.23 27.56
C LYS A 292 -18.02 43.09 26.00
N ASP A 293 -18.83 42.15 25.48
CA ASP A 293 -19.52 42.12 24.15
C ASP A 293 -18.77 41.68 22.86
N ALA A 294 -19.58 41.35 21.83
CA ALA A 294 -19.24 40.67 20.56
C ALA A 294 -20.28 41.05 19.46
N PRO A 295 -20.44 40.30 18.35
CA PRO A 295 -19.51 39.97 17.26
C PRO A 295 -19.86 40.77 15.96
N LYS A 296 -19.17 40.53 14.83
CA LYS A 296 -19.64 40.95 13.48
C LYS A 296 -19.04 40.14 12.32
N ASP A 297 -19.84 39.92 11.28
CA ASP A 297 -19.54 39.14 10.08
C ASP A 297 -18.66 39.87 9.04
N THR A 298 -17.99 39.15 8.13
CA THR A 298 -18.47 39.03 6.72
C THR A 298 -17.56 38.20 5.80
N LYS A 299 -18.18 37.68 4.71
CA LYS A 299 -17.62 37.40 3.37
C LYS A 299 -16.50 36.35 3.22
N LYS A 300 -16.99 35.11 3.07
CA LYS A 300 -16.64 34.16 2.00
C LYS A 300 -16.32 34.85 0.66
N ASP A 301 -15.27 34.44 -0.03
CA ASP A 301 -15.06 34.69 -1.46
C ASP A 301 -14.42 33.47 -2.14
N VAL A 302 -14.70 33.26 -3.43
CA VAL A 302 -14.30 32.06 -4.20
C VAL A 302 -13.58 32.47 -5.48
N LYS A 303 -12.44 31.84 -5.78
CA LYS A 303 -11.85 31.83 -7.13
C LYS A 303 -11.54 30.41 -7.58
N LYS A 304 -11.79 30.19 -8.88
CA LYS A 304 -11.67 28.92 -9.61
C LYS A 304 -11.24 29.30 -11.02
N ASP A 305 -10.08 28.81 -11.46
CA ASP A 305 -9.50 28.79 -12.81
C ASP A 305 -8.06 28.23 -12.66
N ALA A 306 -7.43 27.50 -13.58
CA ALA A 306 -7.84 26.82 -14.82
C ALA A 306 -6.88 25.58 -15.01
N PRO A 307 -7.07 24.65 -15.96
CA PRO A 307 -6.29 23.40 -16.01
C PRO A 307 -4.87 23.57 -16.58
N LYS A 308 -4.00 22.57 -16.35
CA LYS A 308 -2.68 22.46 -16.98
C LYS A 308 -2.66 21.39 -18.07
N ASP A 309 -1.99 21.69 -19.18
CA ASP A 309 -1.82 20.79 -20.32
C ASP A 309 -1.03 19.51 -20.00
N VAL A 310 -1.37 18.44 -20.70
CA VAL A 310 -0.54 17.24 -20.83
C VAL A 310 -0.31 16.95 -22.31
N LYS A 311 0.80 17.45 -22.85
CA LYS A 311 1.40 16.86 -24.05
C LYS A 311 2.14 15.59 -23.62
N LYS A 312 2.00 14.50 -24.39
CA LYS A 312 2.74 13.26 -24.18
C LYS A 312 3.15 12.67 -25.53
N ASP A 313 4.35 12.10 -25.55
CA ASP A 313 5.17 11.97 -26.75
C ASP A 313 4.81 10.80 -27.66
N ALA A 314 5.24 10.91 -28.92
CA ALA A 314 5.17 9.82 -29.89
C ALA A 314 6.21 8.72 -29.58
N PRO A 315 5.89 7.43 -29.78
CA PRO A 315 6.87 6.36 -29.69
C PRO A 315 7.82 6.38 -30.91
N LYS A 316 9.10 6.10 -30.68
CA LYS A 316 10.10 5.92 -31.75
C LYS A 316 10.03 4.52 -32.35
N ASP A 317 10.39 4.42 -33.63
CA ASP A 317 10.59 3.15 -34.33
C ASP A 317 11.64 2.25 -33.65
N VAL A 318 11.37 0.95 -33.69
CA VAL A 318 12.39 -0.09 -33.53
C VAL A 318 12.20 -1.10 -34.66
N LYS A 319 12.95 -0.92 -35.76
CA LYS A 319 13.12 -1.99 -36.74
C LYS A 319 13.97 -3.10 -36.14
N LYS A 320 13.64 -4.33 -36.47
CA LYS A 320 14.34 -5.55 -36.04
C LYS A 320 14.59 -6.40 -37.28
N ASP A 321 15.64 -6.07 -38.03
CA ASP A 321 15.96 -6.74 -39.28
C ASP A 321 16.58 -8.13 -39.04
N ASP A 322 16.16 -9.10 -39.85
CA ASP A 322 16.52 -10.51 -39.67
C ASP A 322 17.95 -10.84 -40.16
N LYS A 323 18.67 -11.63 -39.36
CA LYS A 323 19.99 -12.15 -39.73
C LYS A 323 19.86 -13.44 -40.54
N LYS A 324 19.83 -13.33 -41.87
CA LYS A 324 19.81 -14.47 -42.80
C LYS A 324 21.12 -14.63 -43.59
N LYS A 325 22.08 -15.33 -43.00
CA LYS A 325 23.13 -16.09 -43.70
C LYS A 325 23.78 -17.09 -42.75
#